data_AF-J3BIT2-F1
#
_entry.id   AF-J3BIT2-F1
#
_cell.length_a   1.000
_cell.length_b   1.000
_cell.length_c   1.000
_cell.angle_alpha   90.00
_cell.angle_beta   90.00
_cell.angle_gamma   90.00
#
_symmetry.space_group_name_H-M   'P 1'
#
loop_
_entity.id
_entity.type
_entity.pdbx_description
1 polymer ?
#
loop_
_entity_poly.entity_id
_entity_poly.type
_entity_poly.pdbx_seq_one_letter_code
_entity_poly.pdbx_strand_id
1 'polypeptide(L)'
;MNLLIFAGRVAGEAAPKLGKNLFKIARTNAAAPLMPGSLDISNHDPEMLAQFSISETWVGDFSTGVIHLKEWSAMLHGLPARECGLLSLMRCYDPKDHDRILELFEQAATLSSSFCFSTTIMMPNGFRQPLFCMGESNGHDDAYSGSMLGVFVFPRFKTNAGSEFARRQ
;
A
#
# COMPACT_ATOMS: atom_id res chain seq x y z
N MET A 1 31.57 -45.26 22.68
CA MET A 1 31.61 -45.49 21.22
C MET A 1 30.30 -46.15 20.84
N ASN A 2 29.43 -45.63 19.98
CA ASN A 2 29.54 -44.51 19.05
C ASN A 2 28.17 -43.87 18.84
N LEU A 3 28.21 -42.55 18.69
CA LEU A 3 27.14 -41.61 18.38
C LEU A 3 26.84 -41.68 16.87
N LEU A 4 25.57 -41.79 16.47
CA LEU A 4 25.15 -41.46 15.09
C LEU A 4 23.88 -40.60 15.16
N ILE A 5 24.12 -39.31 14.98
CA ILE A 5 23.16 -38.22 14.82
C ILE A 5 22.48 -38.39 13.47
N PHE A 6 21.15 -38.59 13.44
CA PHE A 6 20.37 -38.29 12.24
C PHE A 6 20.01 -36.80 12.27
N ALA A 7 20.86 -36.01 11.60
CA ALA A 7 20.53 -34.65 11.23
C ALA A 7 19.48 -34.69 10.11
N GLY A 8 18.20 -34.70 10.50
CA GLY A 8 17.10 -34.41 9.60
C GLY A 8 17.17 -32.95 9.18
N ARG A 9 17.79 -32.70 8.02
CA ARG A 9 17.82 -31.41 7.34
C ARG A 9 16.37 -30.97 7.12
N VAL A 10 15.90 -29.99 7.89
CA VAL A 10 14.63 -29.31 7.62
C VAL A 10 14.80 -28.63 6.27
N ALA A 11 14.19 -29.21 5.24
CA ALA A 11 14.12 -28.60 3.93
C ALA A 11 13.45 -27.23 4.10
N GLY A 12 14.16 -26.18 3.69
CA GLY A 12 13.67 -24.81 3.76
C GLY A 12 12.29 -24.75 3.12
N GLU A 13 11.30 -24.42 3.93
CA GLU A 13 9.97 -24.09 3.46
C GLU A 13 10.15 -22.96 2.45
N ALA A 14 9.91 -23.27 1.18
CA ALA A 14 9.99 -22.27 0.13
C ALA A 14 9.03 -21.16 0.51
N ALA A 15 9.56 -19.97 0.79
CA ALA A 15 8.76 -18.80 1.10
C ALA A 15 7.63 -18.73 0.05
N PRO A 16 6.35 -18.61 0.47
CA PRO A 16 5.23 -18.67 -0.46
C PRO A 16 5.50 -17.69 -1.59
N LYS A 17 5.41 -18.17 -2.85
CA LYS A 17 5.57 -17.31 -4.02
C LYS A 17 4.59 -16.16 -3.89
N LEU A 18 5.12 -14.98 -3.58
CA LEU A 18 4.32 -13.78 -3.42
C LEU A 18 3.63 -13.51 -4.77
N GLY A 19 2.33 -13.23 -4.75
CA GLY A 19 1.55 -12.96 -5.96
C GLY A 19 2.17 -11.85 -6.82
N LYS A 20 1.78 -11.76 -8.08
CA LYS A 20 2.21 -10.67 -8.96
C LYS A 20 1.66 -9.34 -8.44
N ASN A 21 2.54 -8.39 -8.14
CA ASN A 21 2.16 -7.03 -7.76
C ASN A 21 1.62 -6.25 -8.98
N LEU A 22 0.56 -5.46 -8.77
CA LEU A 22 -0.05 -4.57 -9.74
C LEU A 22 0.62 -3.19 -9.70
N PHE A 23 0.97 -2.64 -10.85
CA PHE A 23 1.40 -1.25 -11.01
C PHE A 23 0.83 -0.73 -12.32
N LYS A 24 0.03 0.35 -12.26
CA LYS A 24 -0.58 0.98 -13.42
C LYS A 24 -0.64 2.49 -13.23
N ILE A 25 -0.38 3.23 -14.30
CA ILE A 25 -0.60 4.66 -14.39
C ILE A 25 -1.09 4.98 -15.80
N ALA A 26 -2.06 5.87 -15.90
CA ALA A 26 -2.63 6.34 -17.15
C ALA A 26 -2.95 7.82 -17.03
N ARG A 27 -2.81 8.57 -18.12
CA ARG A 27 -3.34 9.95 -18.18
C ARG A 27 -4.83 9.92 -17.86
N THR A 28 -5.32 10.93 -17.16
CA THR A 28 -6.72 10.98 -16.70
C THR A 28 -7.71 10.84 -17.87
N ASN A 29 -7.37 11.34 -19.06
CA ASN A 29 -8.19 11.24 -20.27
C ASN A 29 -8.18 9.86 -20.95
N ALA A 30 -7.30 8.94 -20.54
CA ALA A 30 -7.19 7.58 -21.07
C ALA A 30 -7.79 6.52 -20.12
N ALA A 31 -8.18 6.91 -18.91
CA ALA A 31 -8.86 6.03 -17.97
C ALA A 31 -10.30 5.72 -18.46
N ALA A 32 -10.82 4.54 -18.08
CA ALA A 32 -12.19 4.19 -18.42
C ALA A 32 -13.16 5.20 -17.77
N PRO A 33 -14.22 5.62 -18.46
CA PRO A 33 -15.21 6.51 -17.88
C PRO A 33 -15.87 5.86 -16.66
N LEU A 34 -16.24 6.68 -15.69
CA LEU A 34 -16.96 6.21 -14.52
C LEU A 34 -18.29 5.58 -14.95
N MET A 35 -18.61 4.43 -14.36
CA MET A 35 -19.88 3.76 -14.62
C MET A 35 -21.03 4.60 -14.06
N PRO A 36 -22.15 4.78 -14.79
CA PRO A 36 -23.31 5.50 -14.28
C PRO A 36 -23.75 4.93 -12.91
N GLY A 37 -24.00 5.82 -11.94
CA GLY A 37 -24.40 5.43 -10.58
C GLY A 37 -23.26 4.91 -9.68
N SER A 38 -22.03 4.78 -10.17
CA SER A 38 -20.89 4.32 -9.35
C SER A 38 -20.44 5.33 -8.29
N LEU A 39 -20.74 6.61 -8.45
CA LEU A 39 -20.50 7.65 -7.45
C LEU A 39 -21.68 7.83 -6.47
N ASP A 40 -22.79 7.14 -6.70
CA ASP A 40 -23.95 7.25 -5.82
C ASP A 40 -23.65 6.52 -4.50
N ILE A 41 -23.50 7.30 -3.44
CA ILE A 41 -23.19 6.83 -2.09
C ILE A 41 -24.20 5.78 -1.62
N SER A 42 -25.46 5.85 -2.07
CA SER A 42 -26.50 4.88 -1.71
C SER A 42 -26.25 3.48 -2.29
N ASN A 43 -25.40 3.35 -3.31
CA ASN A 43 -25.01 2.06 -3.91
C ASN A 43 -23.75 1.46 -3.26
N HIS A 44 -23.14 2.13 -2.29
CA HIS A 44 -21.94 1.66 -1.60
C HIS A 44 -22.29 1.04 -0.25
N ASP A 45 -21.66 -0.11 0.05
CA ASP A 45 -21.71 -0.75 1.36
C ASP A 45 -20.37 -0.48 2.11
N PRO A 46 -20.28 0.64 2.86
CA PRO A 46 -19.06 0.98 3.58
C PRO A 46 -18.74 -0.02 4.70
N GLU A 47 -19.76 -0.67 5.27
CA GLU A 47 -19.59 -1.66 6.33
C GLU A 47 -18.90 -2.91 5.79
N MET A 48 -19.29 -3.36 4.59
CA MET A 48 -18.64 -4.48 3.92
C MET A 48 -17.14 -4.21 3.69
N LEU A 49 -16.77 -3.03 3.17
CA LEU A 49 -15.35 -2.69 2.96
C LEU A 49 -14.56 -2.64 4.28
N ALA A 50 -15.17 -2.11 5.35
CA ALA A 50 -14.54 -2.02 6.67
C ALA A 50 -14.27 -3.41 7.30
N GLN A 51 -15.09 -4.43 6.99
CA GLN A 51 -14.88 -5.80 7.44
C GLN A 51 -13.60 -6.43 6.86
N PHE A 52 -13.24 -6.07 5.62
CA PHE A 52 -12.12 -6.66 4.91
C PHE A 52 -10.87 -5.78 4.90
N SER A 53 -11.00 -4.49 5.22
CA SER A 53 -9.89 -3.55 5.09
C SER A 53 -9.96 -2.38 6.06
N ILE A 54 -8.83 -1.70 6.21
CA ILE A 54 -8.78 -0.30 6.65
C ILE A 54 -8.52 0.51 5.38
N SER A 55 -9.28 1.58 5.16
CA SER A 55 -9.12 2.46 4.00
C SER A 55 -9.02 3.90 4.46
N GLU A 56 -7.98 4.61 4.04
CA GLU A 56 -7.75 5.99 4.43
C GLU A 56 -7.17 6.82 3.30
N THR A 57 -7.58 8.08 3.24
CA THR A 57 -7.06 9.02 2.26
C THR A 57 -5.68 9.56 2.65
N TRP A 58 -4.94 10.00 1.66
CA TRP A 58 -3.69 10.75 1.82
C TRP A 58 -3.59 11.84 0.75
N VAL A 59 -2.81 12.88 1.03
CA VAL A 59 -2.57 13.99 0.09
C VAL A 59 -1.07 14.25 -0.01
N GLY A 60 -0.55 14.35 -1.23
CA GLY A 60 0.81 14.78 -1.50
C GLY A 60 0.83 16.18 -2.10
N ASP A 61 1.56 17.10 -1.51
CA ASP A 61 1.74 18.47 -2.00
C ASP A 61 3.08 18.57 -2.76
N PHE A 62 3.04 18.95 -4.05
CA PHE A 62 4.25 19.03 -4.87
C PHE A 62 5.15 20.21 -4.49
N SER A 63 4.58 21.30 -3.96
CA SER A 63 5.34 22.49 -3.59
C SER A 63 6.21 22.26 -2.36
N THR A 64 5.75 21.45 -1.42
CA THR A 64 6.45 21.15 -0.18
C THR A 64 7.16 19.80 -0.21
N GLY A 65 6.73 18.88 -1.09
CA GLY A 65 7.17 17.49 -1.09
C GLY A 65 6.64 16.68 0.11
N VAL A 66 5.65 17.20 0.83
CA VAL A 66 5.06 16.57 2.02
C VAL A 66 3.86 15.72 1.63
N ILE A 67 3.80 14.52 2.20
CA ILE A 67 2.66 13.60 2.15
C ILE A 67 1.98 13.63 3.52
N HIS A 68 0.73 14.06 3.52
CA HIS A 68 -0.17 14.06 4.68
C HIS A 68 -0.98 12.77 4.72
N LEU A 69 -0.79 12.02 5.80
CA LEU A 69 -1.44 10.76 6.09
C LEU A 69 -2.54 10.95 7.14
N LYS A 70 -3.49 10.02 7.15
CA LYS A 70 -4.41 9.83 8.27
C LYS A 70 -3.78 8.90 9.32
N GLU A 71 -4.47 8.74 10.45
CA GLU A 71 -3.93 8.08 11.65
C GLU A 71 -3.53 6.63 11.38
N TRP A 72 -4.43 5.83 10.80
CA TRP A 72 -4.13 4.42 10.56
C TRP A 72 -3.05 4.23 9.50
N SER A 73 -2.97 5.12 8.53
CA SER A 73 -1.98 5.11 7.47
C SER A 73 -0.60 5.35 8.05
N ALA A 74 -0.43 6.37 8.89
CA ALA A 74 0.83 6.60 9.59
C ALA A 74 1.22 5.40 10.47
N MET A 75 0.26 4.90 11.26
CA MET A 75 0.47 3.76 12.17
C MET A 75 0.86 2.47 11.43
N LEU A 76 0.15 2.09 10.37
CA LEU A 76 0.38 0.85 9.63
C LEU A 76 1.65 0.89 8.79
N HIS A 77 2.09 2.09 8.36
CA HIS A 77 3.40 2.28 7.75
C HIS A 77 4.54 2.33 8.80
N GLY A 78 4.22 2.41 10.10
CA GLY A 78 5.21 2.53 11.17
C GLY A 78 5.91 3.89 11.21
N LEU A 79 5.25 4.94 10.70
CA LEU A 79 5.79 6.29 10.66
C LEU A 79 5.51 7.02 11.99
N PRO A 80 6.46 7.83 12.49
CA PRO A 80 6.33 8.51 13.78
C PRO A 80 5.39 9.72 13.74
N ALA A 81 5.05 10.19 12.54
CA ALA A 81 4.21 11.36 12.31
C ALA A 81 3.26 11.10 11.14
N ARG A 82 2.19 11.89 11.09
CA ARG A 82 1.22 11.89 9.97
C ARG A 82 1.72 12.66 8.76
N GLU A 83 2.92 13.23 8.82
CA GLU A 83 3.56 13.93 7.72
C GLU A 83 4.88 13.25 7.41
N CYS A 84 5.13 12.98 6.14
CA CYS A 84 6.38 12.35 5.70
C CYS A 84 6.71 12.77 4.26
N GLY A 85 7.97 12.61 3.85
CA GLY A 85 8.35 12.71 2.44
C GLY A 85 8.20 11.36 1.72
N LEU A 86 8.17 11.39 0.39
CA LEU A 86 8.09 10.17 -0.45
C LEU A 86 9.14 9.13 -0.06
N LEU A 87 10.41 9.54 0.16
CA LEU A 87 11.47 8.60 0.53
C LEU A 87 11.23 7.91 1.88
N SER A 88 10.61 8.60 2.84
CA SER A 88 10.24 8.00 4.12
C SER A 88 9.14 6.96 3.94
N LEU A 89 8.16 7.24 3.07
CA LEU A 89 7.11 6.29 2.70
C LEU A 89 7.68 5.06 1.98
N MET A 90 8.59 5.27 1.02
CA MET A 90 9.23 4.19 0.26
C MET A 90 10.00 3.21 1.16
N ARG A 91 10.64 3.70 2.22
CA ARG A 91 11.36 2.85 3.20
C ARG A 91 10.44 1.86 3.93
N CYS A 92 9.14 2.12 3.96
CA CYS A 92 8.16 1.19 4.53
C CYS A 92 7.88 0.00 3.60
N TYR A 93 8.12 0.13 2.29
CA TYR A 93 7.73 -0.84 1.27
C TYR A 93 8.82 -1.87 0.97
N ASP A 94 8.42 -3.00 0.38
CA ASP A 94 9.34 -4.02 -0.14
C ASP A 94 10.33 -3.39 -1.15
N PRO A 95 11.65 -3.48 -0.91
CA PRO A 95 12.68 -2.87 -1.77
C PRO A 95 12.56 -3.23 -3.25
N LYS A 96 12.03 -4.41 -3.57
CA LYS A 96 11.88 -4.85 -4.97
C LYS A 96 10.86 -4.02 -5.76
N ASP A 97 9.95 -3.34 -5.07
CA ASP A 97 8.89 -2.54 -5.67
C ASP A 97 9.28 -1.06 -5.78
N HIS A 98 10.42 -0.64 -5.21
CA HIS A 98 10.78 0.76 -5.04
C HIS A 98 10.85 1.52 -6.36
N ASP A 99 11.64 1.01 -7.32
CA ASP A 99 11.85 1.67 -8.60
C ASP A 99 10.52 1.92 -9.34
N ARG A 100 9.62 0.92 -9.33
CA ARG A 100 8.33 1.01 -10.03
C ARG A 100 7.36 1.99 -9.38
N ILE A 101 7.37 2.07 -8.05
CA ILE A 101 6.52 3.01 -7.31
C ILE A 101 7.06 4.42 -7.48
N LEU A 102 8.38 4.62 -7.39
CA LEU A 102 9.02 5.92 -7.63
C LEU A 102 8.72 6.42 -9.04
N GLU A 103 8.92 5.60 -10.06
CA GLU A 103 8.63 5.95 -11.45
C GLU A 103 7.15 6.37 -11.63
N LEU A 104 6.23 5.68 -10.95
CA LEU A 104 4.81 6.02 -10.95
C LEU A 104 4.55 7.40 -10.32
N PHE A 105 5.14 7.68 -9.16
CA PHE A 105 5.01 8.99 -8.50
C PHE A 105 5.66 10.11 -9.33
N GLU A 106 6.80 9.87 -9.98
CA GLU A 106 7.44 10.83 -10.89
C GLU A 106 6.55 11.18 -12.08
N GLN A 107 5.94 10.16 -12.71
CA GLN A 107 4.98 10.37 -13.80
C GLN A 107 3.72 11.10 -13.33
N ALA A 108 3.18 10.75 -12.16
CA ALA A 108 2.01 11.42 -11.60
C ALA A 108 2.31 12.88 -11.20
N ALA A 109 3.55 13.21 -10.83
CA ALA A 109 3.93 14.58 -10.49
C ALA A 109 4.04 15.50 -11.72
N THR A 110 4.32 14.93 -12.89
CA THR A 110 4.55 15.67 -14.13
C THR A 110 3.30 15.79 -15.00
N LEU A 111 2.41 14.79 -14.96
CA LEU A 111 1.22 14.74 -15.80
C LEU A 111 -0.01 14.47 -14.95
N SER A 112 -1.15 15.10 -15.29
CA SER A 112 -2.42 14.69 -14.68
C SER A 112 -2.72 13.24 -15.05
N SER A 113 -2.72 12.39 -14.02
CA SER A 113 -2.73 10.95 -14.18
C SER A 113 -3.59 10.31 -13.10
N SER A 114 -4.24 9.20 -13.44
CA SER A 114 -4.77 8.25 -12.47
C SER A 114 -3.78 7.09 -12.33
N PHE A 115 -3.54 6.64 -11.11
CA PHE A 115 -2.57 5.60 -10.83
C PHE A 115 -3.08 4.59 -9.80
N CYS A 116 -2.54 3.39 -9.84
CA CYS A 116 -2.68 2.41 -8.79
C CYS A 116 -1.44 1.50 -8.68
N PHE A 117 -1.13 1.10 -7.46
CA PHE A 117 -0.11 0.09 -7.20
C PHE A 117 -0.50 -0.81 -6.03
N SER A 118 0.14 -1.98 -5.96
CA SER A 118 0.11 -2.85 -4.79
C SER A 118 1.52 -3.18 -4.35
N THR A 119 1.78 -3.13 -3.06
CA THR A 119 3.06 -3.53 -2.46
C THR A 119 2.84 -4.16 -1.10
N THR A 120 3.92 -4.43 -0.37
CA THR A 120 3.90 -4.94 0.99
C THR A 120 4.69 -4.00 1.88
N ILE A 121 4.07 -3.57 2.98
CA ILE A 121 4.76 -2.89 4.06
C ILE A 121 5.56 -3.91 4.85
N MET A 122 6.86 -3.62 5.02
CA MET A 122 7.82 -4.43 5.74
C MET A 122 7.94 -3.89 7.16
N MET A 123 7.28 -4.53 8.13
CA MET A 123 7.32 -4.08 9.52
C MET A 123 8.61 -4.54 10.21
N PRO A 124 9.17 -3.75 11.15
CA PRO A 124 10.40 -4.11 11.88
C PRO A 124 10.32 -5.43 12.65
N ASN A 125 9.12 -5.85 13.04
CA ASN A 125 8.85 -7.11 13.73
C ASN A 125 8.78 -8.33 12.78
N GLY A 126 9.06 -8.15 11.49
CA GLY A 126 9.03 -9.21 10.47
C GLY A 126 7.63 -9.48 9.89
N PHE A 127 6.57 -8.86 10.43
CA PHE A 127 5.24 -8.95 9.81
C PHE A 127 5.19 -8.19 8.49
N ARG A 128 4.30 -8.66 7.62
CA ARG A 128 4.08 -8.14 6.27
C ARG A 128 2.65 -7.71 6.14
N GLN A 129 2.42 -6.44 5.82
CA GLN A 129 1.09 -5.89 5.60
C GLN A 129 0.93 -5.52 4.12
N PRO A 130 0.13 -6.26 3.34
CA PRO A 130 -0.19 -5.86 1.98
C PRO A 130 -0.88 -4.50 1.95
N LEU A 131 -0.61 -3.75 0.89
CA LEU A 131 -1.11 -2.42 0.66
C LEU A 131 -1.55 -2.30 -0.79
N PHE A 132 -2.75 -1.75 -1.00
CA PHE A 132 -3.15 -1.20 -2.28
C PHE A 132 -3.21 0.31 -2.17
N CYS A 133 -2.71 1.00 -3.20
CA CYS A 133 -2.82 2.44 -3.32
C CYS A 133 -3.46 2.77 -4.66
N MET A 134 -4.41 3.69 -4.64
CA MET A 134 -5.01 4.27 -5.84
C MET A 134 -5.04 5.78 -5.64
N GLY A 135 -4.88 6.53 -6.70
CA GLY A 135 -4.94 7.98 -6.61
C GLY A 135 -4.96 8.64 -7.96
N GLU A 136 -5.06 9.95 -7.90
CA GLU A 136 -5.03 10.84 -9.04
C GLU A 136 -4.13 12.04 -8.73
N SER A 137 -3.57 12.60 -9.78
CA SER A 137 -2.80 13.82 -9.72
C SER A 137 -3.42 14.90 -10.60
N ASN A 138 -3.41 16.11 -10.07
CA ASN A 138 -3.55 17.31 -10.86
C ASN A 138 -2.12 17.74 -11.17
N GLY A 139 -1.60 17.29 -12.31
CA GLY A 139 -0.24 17.59 -12.76
C GLY A 139 0.03 19.09 -12.75
N HIS A 140 1.31 19.48 -12.81
CA HIS A 140 1.70 20.89 -12.78
C HIS A 140 1.36 21.58 -14.12
N ASP A 141 0.11 22.01 -14.29
CA ASP A 141 -0.25 23.05 -15.26
C ASP A 141 -0.07 24.43 -14.59
N ASP A 142 0.57 25.35 -15.32
CA ASP A 142 1.33 26.56 -14.94
C ASP A 142 0.74 27.55 -13.89
N ALA A 143 -0.46 27.31 -13.33
CA ALA A 143 -1.14 28.22 -12.40
C ALA A 143 -1.33 27.70 -10.96
N TYR A 144 -1.11 26.41 -10.70
CA TYR A 144 -1.34 25.81 -9.37
C TYR A 144 -0.16 24.95 -8.90
N SER A 145 0.16 25.04 -7.61
CA SER A 145 0.95 24.04 -6.92
C SER A 145 0.21 22.71 -7.02
N GLY A 146 0.72 21.79 -7.85
CA GLY A 146 0.05 20.52 -8.09
C GLY A 146 -0.03 19.66 -6.83
N SER A 147 -0.95 18.70 -6.84
CA SER A 147 -1.11 17.77 -5.73
C SER A 147 -1.52 16.39 -6.23
N MET A 148 -1.29 15.40 -5.36
CA MET A 148 -1.84 14.06 -5.48
C MET A 148 -2.84 13.84 -4.37
N LEU A 149 -3.96 13.22 -4.72
CA LEU A 149 -4.91 12.66 -3.78
C LEU A 149 -4.93 11.15 -3.99
N GLY A 150 -4.92 10.40 -2.90
CA GLY A 150 -5.06 8.96 -3.00
C GLY A 150 -5.74 8.34 -1.80
N VAL A 151 -5.95 7.03 -1.92
CA VAL A 151 -6.44 6.15 -0.88
C VAL A 151 -5.48 4.99 -0.72
N PHE A 152 -5.13 4.72 0.53
CA PHE A 152 -4.51 3.47 0.94
C PHE A 152 -5.58 2.50 1.41
N VAL A 153 -5.51 1.26 0.94
CA VAL A 153 -6.35 0.16 1.38
C VAL A 153 -5.45 -0.94 1.94
N PHE A 154 -5.63 -1.21 3.23
CA PHE A 154 -4.89 -2.20 4.00
C PHE A 154 -5.78 -3.42 4.24
N PRO A 155 -5.62 -4.53 3.51
CA PRO A 155 -6.46 -5.71 3.69
C PRO A 155 -6.19 -6.36 5.06
N ARG A 156 -7.26 -6.84 5.70
CA ARG A 156 -7.21 -7.62 6.93
C ARG A 156 -6.99 -9.09 6.59
N PHE A 157 -5.79 -9.59 6.82
CA PHE A 157 -5.53 -11.03 6.78
C PHE A 157 -5.79 -11.62 8.17
N LYS A 158 -6.76 -12.53 8.28
CA LYS A 158 -6.88 -13.37 9.47
C LYS A 158 -5.72 -14.36 9.46
N THR A 159 -4.62 -14.03 10.13
CA THR A 159 -3.56 -15.00 10.37
C THR A 159 -4.03 -15.91 11.51
N ASN A 160 -4.23 -17.20 11.22
CA ASN A 160 -4.60 -18.20 12.25
C ASN A 160 -3.54 -18.37 13.37
N ALA A 161 -2.41 -17.66 13.27
CA ALA A 161 -1.32 -17.66 14.23
C ALA A 161 -1.73 -17.23 15.66
N GLY A 162 -2.84 -16.51 15.84
CA GLY A 162 -3.35 -16.16 17.17
C GLY A 162 -4.16 -17.27 17.88
N SER A 163 -4.65 -18.27 17.14
CA SER A 163 -5.53 -19.31 17.68
C SER A 163 -4.78 -20.48 18.34
N GLU A 164 -3.49 -20.64 18.07
CA GLU A 164 -2.67 -21.67 18.73
C GLU A 164 -2.18 -21.21 20.11
N PHE A 165 -1.89 -19.91 20.28
CA PHE A 165 -1.47 -19.36 21.58
C PHE A 165 -2.62 -19.24 22.59
N ALA A 166 -3.86 -19.08 22.12
CA ALA A 166 -5.04 -19.00 22.98
C ALA A 166 -5.57 -20.36 23.46
N ARG A 167 -5.09 -21.49 22.91
CA ARG A 167 -5.53 -22.85 23.30
C ARG A 167 -4.62 -23.53 24.33
N ARG A 168 -3.55 -22.86 24.78
CA ARG A 168 -2.59 -23.40 25.77
C ARG A 168 -2.62 -22.66 27.12
N GLN A 169 -3.72 -22.00 27.46
CA GLN A 169 -3.98 -21.48 28.80
C GLN A 169 -5.23 -22.13 29.39
#